data_AF-A0AB34FQB7-F1
#
_entry.id   AF-A0AB34FQB7-F1
#
_cell.length_a   1.000
_cell.length_b   1.000
_cell.length_c   1.000
_cell.angle_alpha   90.00
_cell.angle_beta   90.00
_cell.angle_gamma   90.00
#
_symmetry.space_group_name_H-M   'P 1'
#
loop_
_entity.id
_entity.type
_entity.pdbx_description
1 polymer ?
#
loop_
_entity_poly.entity_id
_entity_poly.type
_entity_poly.pdbx_seq_one_letter_code
_entity_poly.pdbx_strand_id
1 'polypeptide(L)'
;MVHPSRQGALQHKDASSGAALFSPSVARVAASTARDWAYVDSWLASRLPAGRASPPFERNGDTLKALLSLSAHNEAADEERLLLARADAAALGELHSYCEGAAVRQSLPAQVLAAIESNLPKDGSNALTSLAQLALQVRDSDADPQALGRSVVALHGSLFDTEQMTLRVDSLRRDAERAVDEAAELLNSLQDHRYRPSSDMAKRNLELQRRIKAASSALPPEHTDRVVAADSSLLSHPTVGCVATREHHFLELLSRKRELEDQVAAFAGLSSDPDEARNEVEALRRQLQAITSHRDAAFEDLVDRDSPVKRRA
;
A
#
# COMPACT_ATOMS: atom_id res chain seq x y z
N MET A 1 -65.95 -79.13 2.33
CA MET A 1 -65.84 -79.98 3.54
C MET A 1 -64.46 -80.63 3.55
N VAL A 2 -63.84 -80.81 4.73
CA VAL A 2 -62.70 -81.73 5.00
C VAL A 2 -61.31 -81.39 4.42
N HIS A 3 -60.37 -81.02 5.32
CA HIS A 3 -58.89 -81.09 5.23
C HIS A 3 -58.41 -82.53 5.62
N PRO A 4 -57.11 -82.93 5.76
CA PRO A 4 -55.79 -82.23 5.65
C PRO A 4 -54.79 -83.03 4.73
N SER A 5 -53.45 -83.09 4.81
CA SER A 5 -52.40 -82.50 5.67
C SER A 5 -50.99 -82.55 5.03
N ARG A 6 -50.21 -81.45 5.09
CA ARG A 6 -48.72 -81.32 5.26
C ARG A 6 -48.34 -79.86 4.95
N GLN A 7 -47.74 -79.10 5.88
CA GLN A 7 -46.32 -79.09 6.27
C GLN A 7 -45.37 -78.80 5.09
N GLY A 8 -44.56 -77.72 5.09
CA GLY A 8 -44.46 -76.64 6.08
C GLY A 8 -43.30 -75.67 5.79
N ALA A 9 -43.01 -74.80 6.77
CA ALA A 9 -41.91 -73.81 6.82
C ALA A 9 -41.92 -72.67 5.77
N LEU A 10 -42.21 -71.45 6.23
CA LEU A 10 -41.41 -70.22 6.03
C LEU A 10 -42.11 -69.03 6.73
N GLN A 11 -41.97 -68.98 8.06
CA GLN A 11 -42.24 -67.78 8.87
C GLN A 11 -40.91 -67.19 9.36
N HIS A 12 -40.96 -65.95 9.88
CA HIS A 12 -39.82 -65.12 10.30
C HIS A 12 -38.87 -64.64 9.16
N LYS A 13 -39.22 -63.52 8.53
CA LYS A 13 -38.21 -62.60 7.98
C LYS A 13 -38.49 -61.09 8.14
N ASP A 14 -39.53 -60.69 8.88
CA ASP A 14 -39.94 -59.28 9.04
C ASP A 14 -39.54 -58.64 10.39
N ALA A 15 -38.45 -59.10 11.00
CA ALA A 15 -38.08 -58.74 12.38
C ALA A 15 -36.63 -58.22 12.58
N SER A 16 -35.87 -57.91 11.50
CA SER A 16 -34.45 -57.50 11.61
C SER A 16 -34.13 -56.09 11.13
N SER A 17 -34.93 -55.46 10.26
CA SER A 17 -34.64 -54.12 9.71
C SER A 17 -34.66 -52.98 10.75
N GLY A 18 -35.29 -53.19 11.91
CA GLY A 18 -35.32 -52.19 12.99
C GLY A 18 -34.02 -52.08 13.80
N ALA A 19 -33.20 -53.14 13.86
CA ALA A 19 -32.05 -53.21 14.77
C ALA A 19 -30.86 -52.34 14.31
N ALA A 20 -30.70 -52.10 13.01
CA ALA A 20 -29.62 -51.29 12.46
C ALA A 20 -29.81 -49.77 12.68
N LEU A 21 -31.04 -49.32 12.98
CA LEU A 21 -31.39 -47.90 13.16
C LEU A 21 -31.01 -47.35 14.55
N PHE A 22 -30.63 -48.22 15.49
CA PHE A 22 -30.34 -47.84 16.88
C PHE A 22 -28.89 -48.13 17.30
N SER A 23 -27.92 -47.86 16.43
CA SER A 23 -26.54 -47.69 16.88
C SER A 23 -26.44 -46.43 17.77
N PRO A 24 -26.01 -46.53 19.05
CA PRO A 24 -25.96 -45.37 19.95
C PRO A 24 -25.09 -44.23 19.42
N SER A 25 -24.07 -44.55 18.62
CA SER A 25 -23.20 -43.58 17.96
C SER A 25 -23.95 -42.77 16.89
N VAL A 26 -24.80 -43.41 16.09
CA VAL A 26 -25.64 -42.74 15.07
C VAL A 26 -26.71 -41.88 15.74
N ALA A 27 -27.38 -42.41 16.75
CA ALA A 27 -28.35 -41.64 17.55
C ALA A 27 -27.71 -40.41 18.22
N ARG A 28 -26.47 -40.54 18.73
CA ARG A 28 -25.73 -39.42 19.32
C ARG A 28 -25.34 -38.35 18.30
N VAL A 29 -24.92 -38.74 17.09
CA VAL A 29 -24.61 -37.79 15.99
C VAL A 29 -25.87 -37.10 15.49
N ALA A 30 -26.99 -37.82 15.33
CA ALA A 30 -28.27 -37.21 15.00
C ALA A 30 -28.71 -36.20 16.07
N ALA A 31 -28.56 -36.55 17.36
CA ALA A 31 -28.88 -35.66 18.48
C ALA A 31 -27.97 -34.42 18.57
N SER A 32 -26.66 -34.54 18.27
CA SER A 32 -25.78 -33.37 18.23
C SER A 32 -26.14 -32.47 17.05
N THR A 33 -26.28 -33.00 15.83
CA THR A 33 -26.66 -32.19 14.66
C THR A 33 -28.03 -31.52 14.82
N ALA A 34 -28.99 -32.16 15.51
CA ALA A 34 -30.28 -31.55 15.82
C ALA A 34 -30.16 -30.40 16.84
N ARG A 35 -29.27 -30.52 17.84
CA ARG A 35 -28.94 -29.43 18.78
C ARG A 35 -28.25 -28.27 18.06
N ASP A 36 -27.30 -28.57 17.19
CA ASP A 36 -26.54 -27.56 16.44
C ASP A 36 -27.48 -26.77 15.51
N TRP A 37 -28.42 -27.46 14.83
CA TRP A 37 -29.51 -26.83 14.08
C TRP A 37 -30.41 -25.95 14.95
N ALA A 38 -30.78 -26.39 16.16
CA ALA A 38 -31.62 -25.59 17.06
C ALA A 38 -30.90 -24.31 17.55
N TYR A 39 -29.59 -24.36 17.79
CA TYR A 39 -28.78 -23.17 18.05
C TYR A 39 -28.75 -22.24 16.83
N VAL A 40 -28.48 -22.75 15.62
CA VAL A 40 -28.53 -21.94 14.39
C VAL A 40 -29.90 -21.31 14.15
N ASP A 41 -30.99 -22.06 14.36
CA ASP A 41 -32.37 -21.55 14.20
C ASP A 41 -32.68 -20.42 15.20
N SER A 42 -32.23 -20.54 16.47
CA SER A 42 -32.40 -19.48 17.48
C SER A 42 -31.49 -18.27 17.26
N TRP A 43 -30.26 -18.46 16.77
CA TRP A 43 -29.35 -17.38 16.37
C TRP A 43 -29.89 -16.62 15.14
N LEU A 44 -30.41 -17.32 14.14
CA LEU A 44 -31.11 -16.68 13.02
C LEU A 44 -32.34 -15.90 13.48
N ALA A 45 -33.12 -16.44 14.42
CA ALA A 45 -34.30 -15.78 14.98
C ALA A 45 -33.98 -14.52 15.82
N SER A 46 -32.79 -14.41 16.41
CA SER A 46 -32.36 -13.20 17.14
C SER A 46 -31.73 -12.14 16.24
N ARG A 47 -31.18 -12.53 15.07
CA ARG A 47 -30.58 -11.61 14.09
C ARG A 47 -31.56 -11.09 13.03
N LEU A 48 -32.68 -11.77 12.80
CA LEU A 48 -33.71 -11.35 11.83
C LEU A 48 -34.73 -10.38 12.47
N PRO A 49 -35.20 -9.34 11.76
CA PRO A 49 -36.27 -8.47 12.26
C PRO A 49 -37.56 -9.23 12.56
N ALA A 50 -38.23 -8.88 13.65
CA ALA A 50 -39.45 -9.53 14.11
C ALA A 50 -40.51 -9.63 13.00
N GLY A 51 -40.97 -10.86 12.73
CA GLY A 51 -41.93 -11.16 11.65
C GLY A 51 -41.30 -11.61 10.32
N ARG A 52 -39.97 -11.50 10.13
CA ARG A 52 -39.28 -12.06 8.96
C ARG A 52 -38.77 -13.47 9.25
N ALA A 53 -39.42 -14.47 8.65
CA ALA A 53 -38.91 -15.84 8.66
C ALA A 53 -37.53 -15.92 7.98
N SER A 54 -36.70 -16.89 8.39
CA SER A 54 -35.46 -17.21 7.71
C SER A 54 -35.75 -17.65 6.27
N PRO A 55 -34.94 -17.22 5.27
CA PRO A 55 -35.07 -17.73 3.91
C PRO A 55 -34.94 -19.27 3.89
N PRO A 56 -35.69 -20.00 3.05
CA PRO A 56 -35.54 -21.44 2.94
C PRO A 56 -34.17 -21.78 2.34
N PHE A 57 -33.39 -22.58 3.07
CA PHE A 57 -32.09 -23.09 2.64
C PHE A 57 -32.01 -24.62 2.84
N GLU A 58 -31.14 -25.28 2.09
CA GLU A 58 -30.90 -26.72 2.19
C GLU A 58 -30.24 -27.06 3.54
N ARG A 59 -30.83 -27.95 4.34
CA ARG A 59 -30.24 -28.40 5.63
C ARG A 59 -29.20 -29.50 5.43
N ASN A 60 -28.07 -29.14 4.82
CA ASN A 60 -26.93 -30.03 4.56
C ASN A 60 -25.81 -29.83 5.60
N GLY A 61 -24.95 -30.82 5.82
CA GLY A 61 -23.84 -30.76 6.79
C GLY A 61 -22.86 -29.61 6.52
N ASP A 62 -22.58 -29.31 5.26
CA ASP A 62 -21.75 -28.17 4.87
C ASP A 62 -22.41 -26.82 5.19
N THR A 63 -23.74 -26.71 5.03
CA THR A 63 -24.48 -25.49 5.40
C THR A 63 -24.53 -25.30 6.92
N LEU A 64 -24.66 -26.39 7.70
CA LEU A 64 -24.58 -26.33 9.16
C LEU A 64 -23.20 -25.83 9.60
N LYS A 65 -22.13 -26.39 9.02
CA LYS A 65 -20.75 -25.97 9.29
C LYS A 65 -20.51 -24.50 8.92
N ALA A 66 -21.05 -24.05 7.79
CA ALA A 66 -20.96 -22.65 7.36
C ALA A 66 -21.72 -21.70 8.31
N LEU A 67 -22.94 -22.07 8.73
CA LEU A 67 -23.78 -21.25 9.62
C LEU A 67 -23.22 -21.19 11.05
N LEU A 68 -22.69 -22.30 11.59
CA LEU A 68 -21.97 -22.32 12.87
C LEU A 68 -20.68 -21.50 12.82
N SER A 69 -19.96 -21.52 11.69
CA SER A 69 -18.79 -20.67 11.50
C SER A 69 -19.19 -19.19 11.42
N LEU A 70 -20.26 -18.87 10.70
CA LEU A 70 -20.78 -17.50 10.59
C LEU A 70 -21.26 -16.96 11.95
N SER A 71 -21.96 -17.77 12.75
CA SER A 71 -22.42 -17.35 14.08
C SER A 71 -21.25 -17.06 15.01
N ALA A 72 -20.23 -17.92 15.04
CA ALA A 72 -19.02 -17.71 15.83
C ALA A 72 -18.23 -16.46 15.41
N HIS A 73 -18.05 -16.20 14.11
CA HIS A 73 -17.41 -14.96 13.63
C HIS A 73 -18.25 -13.72 13.95
N ASN A 74 -19.58 -13.83 13.92
CA ASN A 74 -20.48 -12.72 14.21
C ASN A 74 -20.59 -12.41 15.71
N GLU A 75 -20.55 -13.43 16.57
CA GLU A 75 -20.42 -13.29 18.02
C GLU A 75 -19.08 -12.65 18.39
N ALA A 76 -17.95 -13.14 17.85
CA ALA A 76 -16.63 -12.54 18.07
C ALA A 76 -16.52 -11.08 17.60
N ALA A 77 -17.12 -10.74 16.44
CA ALA A 77 -17.14 -9.36 15.95
C ALA A 77 -18.02 -8.43 16.82
N ASP A 78 -19.07 -8.95 17.46
CA ASP A 78 -19.86 -8.17 18.41
C ASP A 78 -19.17 -8.04 19.78
N GLU A 79 -18.42 -9.05 20.22
CA GLU A 79 -17.52 -8.93 21.38
C GLU A 79 -16.44 -7.86 21.15
N GLU A 80 -15.78 -7.86 19.99
CA GLU A 80 -14.81 -6.82 19.61
C GLU A 80 -15.43 -5.41 19.63
N ARG A 81 -16.63 -5.25 19.04
CA ARG A 81 -17.38 -3.97 19.07
C ARG A 81 -17.72 -3.53 20.50
N LEU A 82 -18.10 -4.45 21.38
CA LEU A 82 -18.39 -4.15 22.79
C LEU A 82 -17.13 -3.76 23.57
N LEU A 83 -15.98 -4.36 23.26
CA LEU A 83 -14.69 -3.99 23.85
C LEU A 83 -14.24 -2.60 23.37
N LEU A 84 -14.34 -2.31 22.07
CA LEU A 84 -14.06 -0.99 21.49
C LEU A 84 -14.97 0.09 22.09
N ALA A 85 -16.29 -0.12 22.09
CA ALA A 85 -17.23 0.84 22.66
C ALA A 85 -17.03 1.08 24.17
N ARG A 86 -16.54 0.07 24.92
CA ARG A 86 -16.13 0.24 26.32
C ARG A 86 -14.84 1.04 26.46
N ALA A 87 -13.85 0.81 25.59
CA ALA A 87 -12.59 1.55 25.58
C ALA A 87 -12.82 3.03 25.23
N ASP A 88 -13.63 3.30 24.20
CA ASP A 88 -14.03 4.66 23.80
C ASP A 88 -14.78 5.37 24.94
N ALA A 89 -15.74 4.70 25.58
CA ALA A 89 -16.47 5.26 26.73
C ALA A 89 -15.57 5.54 27.95
N ALA A 90 -14.55 4.71 28.19
CA ALA A 90 -13.57 4.96 29.25
C ALA A 90 -12.67 6.16 28.92
N ALA A 91 -12.12 6.21 27.70
CA ALA A 91 -11.26 7.32 27.24
C ALA A 91 -12.01 8.66 27.23
N LEU A 92 -13.28 8.68 26.79
CA LEU A 92 -14.14 9.86 26.85
C LEU A 92 -14.44 10.27 28.31
N GLY A 93 -14.61 9.32 29.22
CA GLY A 93 -14.78 9.59 30.65
C GLY A 93 -13.53 10.20 31.30
N GLU A 94 -12.34 9.67 30.97
CA GLU A 94 -11.06 10.22 31.42
C GLU A 94 -10.85 11.64 30.90
N LEU A 95 -11.03 11.87 29.59
CA LEU A 95 -10.96 13.20 28.97
C LEU A 95 -11.95 14.20 29.59
N HIS A 96 -13.20 13.78 29.86
CA HIS A 96 -14.19 14.65 30.48
C HIS A 96 -13.76 15.04 31.91
N SER A 97 -13.29 14.09 32.72
CA SER A 97 -12.80 14.35 34.07
C SER A 97 -11.56 15.27 34.10
N TYR A 98 -10.69 15.17 33.09
CA TYR A 98 -9.55 16.06 32.89
C TYR A 98 -10.02 17.49 32.57
N CYS A 99 -11.00 17.64 31.66
CA CYS A 99 -11.58 18.94 31.32
C CYS A 99 -12.32 19.59 32.50
N GLU A 100 -13.09 18.83 33.29
CA GLU A 100 -13.73 19.32 34.51
C GLU A 100 -12.67 19.80 35.53
N GLY A 101 -11.61 19.02 35.76
CA GLY A 101 -10.49 19.39 36.63
C GLY A 101 -9.70 20.60 36.14
N ALA A 102 -9.58 20.79 34.83
CA ALA A 102 -8.95 21.95 34.21
C ALA A 102 -9.81 23.22 34.31
N ALA A 103 -11.14 23.11 34.15
CA ALA A 103 -12.07 24.24 34.24
C ALA A 103 -12.08 24.92 35.63
N VAL A 104 -11.88 24.15 36.70
CA VAL A 104 -11.69 24.67 38.07
C VAL A 104 -10.36 25.44 38.20
N ARG A 105 -9.35 25.10 37.39
CA ARG A 105 -8.05 25.78 37.32
C ARG A 105 -8.02 26.79 36.16
N GLN A 106 -8.81 27.87 36.29
CA GLN A 106 -8.73 29.03 35.40
C GLN A 106 -7.36 29.73 35.49
N SER A 107 -6.37 29.14 34.84
CA SER A 107 -5.05 29.72 34.67
C SER A 107 -5.11 30.92 33.73
N LEU A 108 -4.22 31.89 33.91
CA LEU A 108 -4.15 33.08 33.06
C LEU A 108 -4.05 32.76 31.56
N PRO A 109 -3.32 31.71 31.11
CA PRO A 109 -3.38 31.23 29.72
C PRO A 109 -4.78 30.89 29.22
N ALA A 110 -5.62 30.22 30.02
CA ALA A 110 -6.98 29.85 29.62
C ALA A 110 -7.90 31.08 29.46
N GLN A 111 -7.73 32.09 30.33
CA GLN A 111 -8.45 33.37 30.19
C GLN A 111 -8.01 34.16 28.96
N VAL A 112 -6.72 34.13 28.63
CA VAL A 112 -6.19 34.72 27.38
C VAL A 112 -6.69 33.97 26.14
N LEU A 113 -6.77 32.64 26.18
CA LEU A 113 -7.31 31.83 25.09
C LEU A 113 -8.78 32.16 24.81
N ALA A 114 -9.63 32.17 25.84
CA ALA A 114 -11.03 32.55 25.72
C ALA A 114 -11.22 34.01 25.24
N ALA A 115 -10.31 34.92 25.61
CA ALA A 115 -10.30 36.30 25.11
C ALA A 115 -9.92 36.37 23.63
N ILE A 116 -8.99 35.53 23.14
CA ILE A 116 -8.63 35.42 21.73
C ILE A 116 -9.80 34.84 20.93
N GLU A 117 -10.38 33.72 21.38
CA GLU A 117 -11.52 33.06 20.74
C GLU A 117 -12.73 34.00 20.58
N SER A 118 -13.07 34.74 21.64
CA SER A 118 -14.21 35.67 21.64
C SER A 118 -13.99 36.96 20.83
N ASN A 119 -12.74 37.29 20.47
CA ASN A 119 -12.40 38.42 19.59
C ASN A 119 -12.02 37.98 18.17
N LEU A 120 -12.09 36.68 17.86
CA LEU A 120 -11.69 36.15 16.57
C LEU A 120 -12.74 36.47 15.48
N PRO A 121 -12.34 36.98 14.29
CA PRO A 121 -13.29 37.16 13.19
C PRO A 121 -13.85 35.80 12.73
N LYS A 122 -15.06 35.82 12.17
CA LYS A 122 -15.76 34.59 11.70
C LYS A 122 -14.89 33.74 10.78
N ASP A 123 -14.14 34.38 9.88
CA ASP A 123 -13.26 33.67 8.93
C ASP A 123 -12.10 32.96 9.63
N GLY A 124 -11.59 33.52 10.73
CA GLY A 124 -10.59 32.87 11.59
C GLY A 124 -11.17 31.69 12.37
N SER A 125 -12.38 31.84 12.91
CA SER A 125 -13.10 30.74 13.58
C SER A 125 -13.40 29.58 12.62
N ASN A 126 -13.84 29.90 11.39
CA ASN A 126 -14.02 28.93 10.31
C ASN A 126 -12.70 28.24 9.95
N ALA A 127 -11.61 29.00 9.75
CA ALA A 127 -10.30 28.45 9.39
C ALA A 127 -9.73 27.52 10.47
N LEU A 128 -9.80 27.88 11.75
CA LEU A 128 -9.40 26.99 12.85
C LEU A 128 -10.28 25.74 12.91
N THR A 129 -11.60 25.87 12.70
CA THR A 129 -12.52 24.72 12.65
C THR A 129 -12.16 23.77 11.50
N SER A 130 -11.84 24.30 10.32
CA SER A 130 -11.40 23.48 9.18
C SER A 130 -10.03 22.83 9.41
N LEU A 131 -9.08 23.53 10.04
CA LEU A 131 -7.78 22.94 10.42
C LEU A 131 -7.94 21.81 11.43
N ALA A 132 -8.78 21.99 12.46
CA ALA A 132 -9.08 20.93 13.43
C ALA A 132 -9.77 19.72 12.77
N GLN A 133 -10.69 19.94 11.83
CA GLN A 133 -11.33 18.87 11.05
C GLN A 133 -10.32 18.13 10.16
N LEU A 134 -9.39 18.83 9.51
CA LEU A 134 -8.31 18.23 8.72
C LEU A 134 -7.33 17.45 9.60
N ALA A 135 -6.94 17.98 10.76
CA ALA A 135 -6.10 17.28 11.73
C ALA A 135 -6.73 15.96 12.20
N LEU A 136 -8.03 15.97 12.52
CA LEU A 136 -8.79 14.76 12.88
C LEU A 136 -8.88 13.74 11.72
N GLN A 137 -8.99 14.19 10.47
CA GLN A 137 -9.00 13.33 9.29
C GLN A 137 -7.63 12.71 8.99
N VAL A 138 -6.56 13.50 9.09
CA VAL A 138 -5.17 13.06 8.91
C VAL A 138 -4.65 12.24 10.12
N ARG A 139 -5.32 12.36 11.27
CA ARG A 139 -4.91 11.84 12.60
C ARG A 139 -3.60 12.44 13.10
N ASP A 140 -3.41 13.73 12.83
CA ASP A 140 -2.31 14.55 13.34
C ASP A 140 -2.73 15.20 14.68
N SER A 141 -1.90 15.09 15.71
CA SER A 141 -2.13 15.70 17.03
C SER A 141 -1.71 17.17 17.10
N ASP A 142 -0.74 17.56 16.27
CA ASP A 142 -0.02 18.83 16.42
C ASP A 142 -0.61 19.91 15.49
N ALA A 143 -1.42 19.48 14.52
CA ALA A 143 -2.23 20.31 13.62
C ALA A 143 -1.44 21.40 12.87
N ASP A 144 -0.17 21.15 12.56
CA ASP A 144 0.66 22.09 11.81
C ASP A 144 0.05 22.36 10.41
N PRO A 145 -0.32 23.61 10.09
CA PRO A 145 -0.88 23.93 8.78
C PRO A 145 0.07 23.61 7.62
N GLN A 146 1.39 23.55 7.83
CA GLN A 146 2.32 23.10 6.78
C GLN A 146 2.29 21.57 6.58
N ALA A 147 2.32 20.78 7.64
CA ALA A 147 2.18 19.32 7.58
C ALA A 147 0.83 18.90 6.99
N LEU A 148 -0.28 19.53 7.44
CA LEU A 148 -1.61 19.31 6.88
C LEU A 148 -1.68 19.74 5.41
N GLY A 149 -1.12 20.89 5.04
CA GLY A 149 -1.05 21.35 3.65
C GLY A 149 -0.28 20.38 2.73
N ARG A 150 0.87 19.87 3.18
CA ARG A 150 1.64 18.83 2.46
C ARG A 150 0.84 17.53 2.34
N SER A 151 0.12 17.13 3.38
CA SER A 151 -0.71 15.93 3.40
C SER A 151 -1.89 16.03 2.41
N VAL A 152 -2.54 17.19 2.32
CA VAL A 152 -3.59 17.47 1.33
C VAL A 152 -3.04 17.40 -0.10
N VAL A 153 -1.86 17.97 -0.38
CA VAL A 153 -1.21 17.88 -1.70
C VAL A 153 -0.81 16.44 -2.04
N ALA A 154 -0.28 15.68 -1.08
CA ALA A 154 0.07 14.27 -1.28
C ALA A 154 -1.17 13.39 -1.52
N LEU A 155 -2.27 13.62 -0.79
CA LEU A 155 -3.56 12.96 -1.03
C LEU A 155 -4.13 13.30 -2.41
N HIS A 156 -4.02 14.56 -2.85
CA HIS A 156 -4.49 14.95 -4.18
C HIS A 156 -3.65 14.33 -5.31
N GLY A 157 -2.32 14.25 -5.14
CA GLY A 157 -1.44 13.51 -6.07
C GLY A 157 -1.79 12.03 -6.14
N SER A 158 -1.94 11.37 -4.99
CA SER A 158 -2.35 9.95 -4.90
C SER A 158 -3.72 9.70 -5.56
N LEU A 159 -4.69 10.60 -5.33
CA LEU A 159 -6.01 10.52 -5.97
C LEU A 159 -5.87 10.59 -7.50
N PHE A 160 -5.18 11.61 -8.01
CA PHE A 160 -4.95 11.77 -9.45
C PHE A 160 -4.23 10.57 -10.07
N ASP A 161 -3.18 10.06 -9.42
CA ASP A 161 -2.45 8.86 -9.89
C ASP A 161 -3.37 7.64 -9.95
N THR A 162 -4.25 7.43 -8.96
CA THR A 162 -5.23 6.33 -9.01
C THR A 162 -6.28 6.52 -10.10
N GLU A 163 -6.73 7.75 -10.40
CA GLU A 163 -7.61 8.05 -11.52
C GLU A 163 -6.92 7.80 -12.88
N GLN A 164 -5.65 8.16 -13.04
CA GLN A 164 -4.89 7.83 -14.25
C GLN A 164 -4.67 6.32 -14.39
N MET A 165 -4.45 5.61 -13.28
CA MET A 165 -4.34 4.15 -13.29
C MET A 165 -5.65 3.45 -13.68
N THR A 166 -6.80 3.87 -13.18
CA THR A 166 -8.09 3.27 -13.57
C THR A 166 -8.40 3.52 -15.04
N LEU A 167 -8.23 4.75 -15.54
CA LEU A 167 -8.39 5.08 -16.96
C LEU A 167 -7.48 4.24 -17.88
N ARG A 168 -6.23 4.01 -17.45
CA ARG A 168 -5.27 3.15 -18.19
C ARG A 168 -5.69 1.68 -18.17
N VAL A 169 -6.12 1.16 -17.02
CA VAL A 169 -6.64 -0.22 -16.90
C VAL A 169 -7.88 -0.41 -17.77
N ASP A 170 -8.79 0.57 -17.80
CA ASP A 170 -9.99 0.51 -18.66
C ASP A 170 -9.66 0.57 -20.15
N SER A 171 -8.58 1.22 -20.57
CA SER A 171 -8.11 1.11 -21.97
C SER A 171 -7.59 -0.29 -22.25
N LEU A 172 -6.68 -0.80 -21.43
CA LEU A 172 -6.11 -2.14 -21.57
C LEU A 172 -7.20 -3.23 -21.56
N ARG A 173 -8.25 -3.07 -20.75
CA ARG A 173 -9.42 -3.94 -20.75
C ARG A 173 -10.16 -3.92 -22.08
N ARG A 174 -10.50 -2.73 -22.61
CA ARG A 174 -11.18 -2.57 -23.92
C ARG A 174 -10.35 -3.10 -25.10
N ASP A 175 -9.03 -2.95 -25.02
CA ASP A 175 -8.13 -3.44 -26.07
C ASP A 175 -7.93 -4.97 -25.98
N ALA A 176 -7.94 -5.55 -24.77
CA ALA A 176 -7.97 -7.00 -24.57
C ALA A 176 -9.32 -7.62 -24.98
N GLU A 177 -10.45 -6.98 -24.66
CA GLU A 177 -11.78 -7.38 -25.11
C GLU A 177 -11.85 -7.43 -26.65
N ARG A 178 -11.39 -6.37 -27.33
CA ARG A 178 -11.32 -6.34 -28.80
C ARG A 178 -10.41 -7.45 -29.35
N ALA A 179 -9.25 -7.69 -28.75
CA ALA A 179 -8.36 -8.77 -29.18
C ALA A 179 -8.95 -10.18 -28.97
N VAL A 180 -9.81 -10.36 -27.95
CA VAL A 180 -10.58 -11.61 -27.75
C VAL A 180 -11.67 -11.76 -28.81
N ASP A 181 -12.39 -10.69 -29.13
CA ASP A 181 -13.41 -10.69 -30.19
C ASP A 181 -12.78 -10.97 -31.58
N GLU A 182 -11.69 -10.27 -31.93
CA GLU A 182 -10.92 -10.48 -33.17
C GLU A 182 -10.37 -11.93 -33.25
N ALA A 183 -9.89 -12.49 -32.14
CA ALA A 183 -9.44 -13.87 -32.08
C ALA A 183 -10.59 -14.88 -32.21
N ALA A 184 -11.78 -14.56 -31.69
CA ALA A 184 -12.98 -15.39 -31.82
C ALA A 184 -13.54 -15.35 -33.25
N GLU A 185 -13.58 -14.19 -33.90
CA GLU A 185 -13.92 -14.06 -35.33
C GLU A 185 -12.94 -14.85 -36.21
N LEU A 186 -11.63 -14.71 -35.96
CA LEU A 186 -10.60 -15.46 -36.68
C LEU A 186 -10.77 -16.98 -36.47
N LEU A 187 -10.98 -17.44 -35.24
CA LEU A 187 -11.21 -18.85 -34.92
C LEU A 187 -12.46 -19.39 -35.62
N ASN A 188 -13.57 -18.65 -35.60
CA ASN A 188 -14.78 -19.01 -36.32
C ASN A 188 -14.54 -19.10 -37.84
N SER A 189 -13.78 -18.16 -38.42
CA SER A 189 -13.44 -18.17 -39.85
C SER A 189 -12.58 -19.37 -40.27
N LEU A 190 -11.75 -19.89 -39.37
CA LEU A 190 -10.89 -21.06 -39.58
C LEU A 190 -11.60 -22.39 -39.31
N GLN A 191 -12.67 -22.38 -38.49
CA GLN A 191 -13.52 -23.55 -38.21
C GLN A 191 -14.67 -23.71 -39.22
N ASP A 192 -15.11 -22.63 -39.87
CA ASP A 192 -16.05 -22.67 -40.98
C ASP A 192 -15.53 -23.61 -42.07
N HIS A 193 -16.37 -24.56 -42.50
CA HIS A 193 -16.03 -25.62 -43.45
C HIS A 193 -15.66 -25.10 -44.86
N ARG A 194 -15.80 -23.79 -45.10
CA ARG A 194 -15.29 -23.06 -46.26
C ARG A 194 -13.76 -22.85 -46.21
N TYR A 195 -13.13 -22.81 -45.03
CA TYR A 195 -11.67 -22.75 -44.93
C TYR A 195 -11.03 -24.11 -45.24
N ARG A 196 -10.64 -24.29 -46.50
CA ARG A 196 -9.76 -25.38 -46.93
C ARG A 196 -8.36 -24.82 -47.21
N PRO A 197 -7.29 -25.33 -46.58
CA PRO A 197 -5.94 -24.95 -46.97
C PRO A 197 -5.72 -25.30 -48.44
N SER A 198 -5.19 -24.35 -49.22
CA SER A 198 -4.96 -24.55 -50.65
C SER A 198 -4.11 -25.80 -50.89
N SER A 199 -4.49 -26.62 -51.87
CA SER A 199 -3.81 -27.88 -52.21
C SER A 199 -2.36 -27.71 -52.67
N ASP A 200 -1.95 -26.46 -52.96
CA ASP A 200 -0.58 -26.09 -53.29
C ASP A 200 0.26 -25.70 -52.05
N MET A 201 -0.35 -25.51 -50.87
CA MET A 201 0.36 -25.08 -49.65
C MET A 201 1.43 -26.07 -49.19
N ALA A 202 1.18 -27.37 -49.32
CA ALA A 202 2.19 -28.39 -48.99
C ALA A 202 3.42 -28.29 -49.92
N LYS A 203 3.21 -28.02 -51.22
CA LYS A 203 4.28 -27.81 -52.19
C LYS A 203 5.05 -26.52 -51.91
N ARG A 204 4.34 -25.42 -51.64
CA ARG A 204 4.93 -24.12 -51.27
C ARG A 204 5.72 -24.19 -49.97
N ASN A 205 5.24 -24.92 -48.97
CA ASN A 205 5.96 -25.11 -47.71
C ASN A 205 7.25 -25.90 -47.93
N LEU A 206 7.22 -27.01 -48.68
CA LEU A 206 8.40 -27.81 -49.01
C LEU A 206 9.42 -27.00 -49.86
N GLU A 207 8.94 -26.18 -50.80
CA GLU A 207 9.77 -25.25 -51.58
C GLU A 207 10.38 -24.13 -50.71
N LEU A 208 9.61 -23.56 -49.76
CA LEU A 208 10.13 -22.60 -48.78
C LEU A 208 11.16 -23.25 -47.84
N GLN A 209 10.93 -24.47 -47.36
CA GLN A 209 11.91 -25.23 -46.57
C GLN A 209 13.22 -25.46 -47.35
N ARG A 210 13.13 -25.78 -48.65
CA ARG A 210 14.31 -25.89 -49.53
C ARG A 210 15.05 -24.56 -49.68
N ARG A 211 14.32 -23.45 -49.89
CA ARG A 211 14.90 -22.10 -50.01
C ARG A 211 15.53 -21.63 -48.70
N ILE A 212 14.86 -21.85 -47.57
CA ILE A 212 15.39 -21.56 -46.23
C ILE A 212 16.66 -22.38 -45.98
N LYS A 213 16.65 -23.69 -46.26
CA LYS A 213 17.84 -24.55 -46.10
C LYS A 213 18.99 -24.12 -47.01
N ALA A 214 18.70 -23.76 -48.26
CA ALA A 214 19.70 -23.25 -49.20
C ALA A 214 20.28 -21.91 -48.72
N ALA A 215 19.44 -20.97 -48.29
CA ALA A 215 19.86 -19.68 -47.74
C ALA A 215 20.67 -19.84 -46.45
N SER A 216 20.26 -20.72 -45.51
CA SER A 216 21.01 -21.01 -44.30
C SER A 216 22.34 -21.72 -44.56
N SER A 217 22.47 -22.47 -45.66
CA SER A 217 23.77 -23.01 -46.12
C SER A 217 24.62 -22.01 -46.91
N ALA A 218 24.04 -20.89 -47.35
CA ALA A 218 24.73 -19.82 -48.09
C ALA A 218 25.07 -18.60 -47.21
N LEU A 219 24.51 -18.53 -46.00
CA LEU A 219 24.84 -17.54 -44.97
C LEU A 219 26.19 -17.92 -44.31
N PRO A 220 27.23 -17.07 -44.41
CA PRO A 220 28.49 -17.30 -43.68
C PRO A 220 28.29 -17.16 -42.16
N PRO A 221 29.03 -17.91 -41.32
CA PRO A 221 28.85 -17.90 -39.86
C PRO A 221 29.09 -16.53 -39.22
N GLU A 222 29.93 -15.69 -39.83
CA GLU A 222 30.15 -14.30 -39.39
C GLU A 222 28.85 -13.47 -39.36
N HIS A 223 27.85 -13.81 -40.18
CA HIS A 223 26.56 -13.12 -40.18
C HIS A 223 25.63 -13.62 -39.07
N THR A 224 25.67 -14.91 -38.72
CA THR A 224 24.90 -15.41 -37.58
C THR A 224 25.46 -14.88 -36.26
N ASP A 225 26.78 -14.84 -36.11
CA ASP A 225 27.43 -14.31 -34.90
C ASP A 225 27.16 -12.81 -34.73
N ARG A 226 27.15 -12.04 -35.84
CA ARG A 226 26.76 -10.62 -35.83
C ARG A 226 25.29 -10.40 -35.49
N VAL A 227 24.38 -11.30 -35.88
CA VAL A 227 22.97 -11.20 -35.47
C VAL A 227 22.81 -11.51 -33.99
N VAL A 228 23.48 -12.54 -33.45
CA VAL A 228 23.47 -12.82 -32.00
C VAL A 228 24.06 -11.67 -31.18
N ALA A 229 25.12 -11.02 -31.68
CA ALA A 229 25.71 -9.81 -31.08
C ALA A 229 24.80 -8.56 -31.22
N ALA A 230 23.94 -8.49 -32.23
CA ALA A 230 22.97 -7.41 -32.42
C ALA A 230 21.70 -7.60 -31.57
N ASP A 231 21.14 -8.81 -31.51
CA ASP A 231 19.98 -9.15 -30.69
C ASP A 231 20.27 -8.95 -29.20
N SER A 232 21.46 -9.34 -28.73
CA SER A 232 21.90 -9.07 -27.36
C SER A 232 22.11 -7.57 -27.05
N SER A 233 22.15 -6.71 -28.07
CA SER A 233 22.22 -5.24 -27.93
C SER A 233 20.85 -4.56 -28.09
N LEU A 234 19.94 -5.12 -28.90
CA LEU A 234 18.64 -4.53 -29.26
C LEU A 234 17.44 -5.12 -28.48
N LEU A 235 17.50 -6.38 -28.04
CA LEU A 235 16.45 -7.00 -27.23
C LEU A 235 16.57 -6.67 -25.73
N SER A 236 17.57 -5.88 -25.33
CA SER A 236 17.69 -5.34 -23.98
C SER A 236 16.69 -4.19 -23.76
N HIS A 237 15.40 -4.53 -23.77
CA HIS A 237 14.38 -3.70 -23.13
C HIS A 237 14.86 -3.38 -21.70
N PRO A 238 14.78 -2.11 -21.25
CA PRO A 238 15.36 -1.70 -19.98
C PRO A 238 14.60 -2.33 -18.81
N THR A 239 15.06 -3.51 -18.41
CA THR A 239 14.57 -4.26 -17.25
C THR A 239 14.72 -3.39 -16.00
N VAL A 240 13.82 -3.53 -15.02
CA VAL A 240 13.82 -2.71 -13.79
C VAL A 240 15.20 -2.67 -13.11
N GLY A 241 15.94 -3.79 -13.12
CA GLY A 241 17.34 -3.83 -12.65
C GLY A 241 18.29 -2.90 -13.42
N CYS A 242 18.19 -2.84 -14.74
CA CYS A 242 19.00 -1.93 -15.58
C CYS A 242 18.65 -0.45 -15.35
N VAL A 243 17.38 -0.16 -15.01
CA VAL A 243 16.95 1.17 -14.58
C VAL A 243 17.57 1.50 -13.21
N ALA A 244 17.47 0.60 -12.24
CA ALA A 244 18.05 0.77 -10.91
C ALA A 244 19.58 0.92 -10.92
N THR A 245 20.31 0.21 -11.80
CA THR A 245 21.77 0.42 -11.97
C THR A 245 22.08 1.80 -12.54
N ARG A 246 21.29 2.29 -13.51
CA ARG A 246 21.44 3.64 -14.07
C ARG A 246 21.09 4.72 -13.04
N GLU A 247 20.06 4.50 -12.23
CA GLU A 247 19.66 5.37 -11.13
C GLU A 247 20.76 5.46 -10.06
N HIS A 248 21.35 4.32 -9.66
CA HIS A 248 22.46 4.30 -8.70
C HIS A 248 23.68 5.10 -9.20
N HIS A 249 24.09 4.87 -10.45
CA HIS A 249 25.18 5.63 -11.09
C HIS A 249 24.84 7.13 -11.28
N PHE A 250 23.56 7.47 -11.47
CA PHE A 250 23.10 8.86 -11.53
C PHE A 250 23.12 9.54 -10.15
N LEU A 251 22.77 8.81 -9.08
CA LEU A 251 22.88 9.29 -7.70
C LEU A 251 24.34 9.47 -7.26
N GLU A 252 25.25 8.59 -7.71
CA GLU A 252 26.70 8.74 -7.52
C GLU A 252 27.26 9.95 -8.30
N LEU A 253 26.81 10.17 -9.54
CA LEU A 253 27.12 11.40 -10.29
C LEU A 253 26.57 12.66 -9.59
N LEU A 254 25.38 12.59 -8.97
CA LEU A 254 24.81 13.72 -8.23
C LEU A 254 25.53 14.00 -6.91
N SER A 255 25.97 12.98 -6.17
CA SER A 255 26.77 13.19 -4.95
C SER A 255 28.14 13.76 -5.31
N ARG A 256 28.81 13.24 -6.34
CA ARG A 256 30.08 13.78 -6.83
C ARG A 256 29.93 15.18 -7.42
N LYS A 257 28.81 15.49 -8.09
CA LYS A 257 28.50 16.86 -8.55
C LYS A 257 28.38 17.82 -7.37
N ARG A 258 27.63 17.46 -6.31
CA ARG A 258 27.53 18.30 -5.10
C ARG A 258 28.87 18.52 -4.42
N GLU A 259 29.67 17.47 -4.27
CA GLU A 259 31.01 17.56 -3.69
C GLU A 259 31.92 18.54 -4.48
N LEU A 260 31.80 18.55 -5.81
CA LEU A 260 32.50 19.50 -6.68
C LEU A 260 31.90 20.91 -6.63
N GLU A 261 30.57 21.05 -6.49
CA GLU A 261 29.91 22.34 -6.29
C GLU A 261 30.29 22.97 -4.94
N ASP A 262 30.38 22.18 -3.86
CA ASP A 262 30.86 22.61 -2.54
C ASP A 262 32.34 23.02 -2.60
N GLN A 263 33.18 22.25 -3.31
CA GLN A 263 34.59 22.60 -3.55
C GLN A 263 34.74 23.90 -4.34
N VAL A 264 33.92 24.13 -5.37
CA VAL A 264 33.93 25.38 -6.15
C VAL A 264 33.35 26.55 -5.33
N ALA A 265 32.31 26.31 -4.52
CA ALA A 265 31.73 27.32 -3.63
C ALA A 265 32.72 27.84 -2.58
N ALA A 266 33.65 26.99 -2.12
CA ALA A 266 34.75 27.41 -1.23
C ALA A 266 35.73 28.41 -1.87
N PHE A 267 35.72 28.56 -3.20
CA PHE A 267 36.49 29.55 -3.96
C PHE A 267 35.62 30.65 -4.59
N ALA A 268 34.31 30.66 -4.32
CA ALA A 268 33.39 31.65 -4.89
C ALA A 268 33.72 33.07 -4.38
N GLY A 269 34.01 33.97 -5.33
CA GLY A 269 34.43 35.35 -5.05
C GLY A 269 35.92 35.63 -5.27
N LEU A 270 36.73 34.62 -5.57
CA LEU A 270 38.07 34.80 -6.13
C LEU A 270 38.00 35.02 -7.66
N SER A 271 38.99 35.71 -8.22
CA SER A 271 39.16 35.78 -9.68
C SER A 271 39.35 34.38 -10.31
N SER A 272 38.95 34.25 -11.58
CA SER A 272 39.17 33.03 -12.37
C SER A 272 40.63 32.84 -12.81
N ASP A 273 41.48 33.86 -12.64
CA ASP A 273 42.93 33.74 -12.82
C ASP A 273 43.60 33.31 -11.49
N PRO A 274 44.37 32.21 -11.47
CA PRO A 274 44.95 31.68 -10.24
C PRO A 274 46.01 32.58 -9.60
N ASP A 275 46.68 33.45 -10.37
CA ASP A 275 47.68 34.38 -9.84
C ASP A 275 47.05 35.69 -9.36
N GLU A 276 45.95 36.15 -9.97
CA GLU A 276 45.15 37.25 -9.42
C GLU A 276 44.51 36.85 -8.08
N ALA A 277 43.86 35.68 -8.01
CA ALA A 277 43.27 35.13 -6.79
C ALA A 277 44.30 34.97 -5.63
N ARG A 278 45.55 34.59 -5.94
CA ARG A 278 46.64 34.54 -4.95
C ARG A 278 46.95 35.92 -4.37
N ASN A 279 47.03 36.95 -5.22
CA ASN A 279 47.31 38.31 -4.79
C ASN A 279 46.20 38.87 -3.89
N GLU A 280 44.92 38.57 -4.18
CA GLU A 280 43.78 38.95 -3.35
C GLU A 280 43.82 38.26 -1.97
N VAL A 281 44.03 36.94 -1.94
CA VAL A 281 44.16 36.17 -0.69
C VAL A 281 45.32 36.66 0.16
N GLU A 282 46.46 37.01 -0.44
CA GLU A 282 47.58 37.61 0.29
C GLU A 282 47.25 39.02 0.81
N ALA A 283 46.58 39.86 0.02
CA ALA A 283 46.18 41.20 0.47
C ALA A 283 45.24 41.11 1.69
N LEU A 284 44.26 40.21 1.66
CA LEU A 284 43.36 39.95 2.79
C LEU A 284 44.10 39.38 4.01
N ARG A 285 45.08 38.48 3.82
CA ARG A 285 45.93 37.99 4.92
C ARG A 285 46.76 39.10 5.56
N ARG A 286 47.35 40.00 4.76
CA ARG A 286 48.10 41.17 5.25
C ARG A 286 47.20 42.12 6.04
N GLN A 287 45.96 42.36 5.58
CA GLN A 287 44.96 43.15 6.31
C GLN A 287 44.55 42.49 7.64
N LEU A 288 44.28 41.19 7.65
CA LEU A 288 43.93 40.44 8.85
C LEU A 288 45.09 40.50 9.87
N GLN A 289 46.33 40.24 9.44
CA GLN A 289 47.52 40.36 10.28
C GLN A 289 47.72 41.79 10.82
N ALA A 290 47.46 42.82 10.02
CA ALA A 290 47.52 44.21 10.47
C ALA A 290 46.46 44.49 11.56
N ILE A 291 45.21 44.09 11.36
CA ILE A 291 44.12 44.22 12.34
C ILE A 291 44.43 43.45 13.62
N THR A 292 44.97 42.23 13.52
CA THR A 292 45.44 41.45 14.69
C THR A 292 46.56 42.19 15.42
N SER A 293 47.60 42.66 14.73
CA SER A 293 48.70 43.40 15.36
C SER A 293 48.24 44.72 16.02
N HIS A 294 47.23 45.39 15.46
CA HIS A 294 46.64 46.58 16.05
C HIS A 294 45.80 46.26 17.30
N ARG A 295 44.97 45.21 17.26
CA ARG A 295 44.24 44.69 18.42
C ARG A 295 45.20 44.31 19.55
N ASP A 296 46.28 43.61 19.21
CA ASP A 296 47.24 43.10 20.18
C ASP A 296 48.05 44.26 20.79
N ALA A 297 48.52 45.22 19.98
CA ALA A 297 49.16 46.43 20.50
C ALA A 297 48.22 47.29 21.37
N ALA A 298 46.94 47.38 21.04
CA ALA A 298 45.93 48.06 21.87
C ALA A 298 45.59 47.30 23.16
N PHE A 299 45.76 45.96 23.15
CA PHE A 299 45.62 45.13 24.34
C PHE A 299 46.83 45.29 25.27
N GLU A 300 48.05 45.26 24.75
CA GLU A 300 49.28 45.52 25.54
C GLU A 300 49.27 46.94 26.15
N ASP A 301 48.90 47.99 25.39
CA ASP A 301 48.76 49.36 25.94
C ASP A 301 47.67 49.48 27.03
N LEU A 302 46.64 48.62 27.00
CA LEU A 302 45.66 48.54 28.09
C LEU A 302 46.24 47.80 29.32
N VAL A 303 46.92 46.68 29.10
CA VAL A 303 47.55 45.87 30.16
C VAL A 303 48.68 46.62 30.87
N ASP A 304 49.53 47.35 30.14
CA ASP A 304 50.61 48.15 30.72
C ASP A 304 50.06 49.28 31.60
N ARG A 305 48.94 49.91 31.23
CA ARG A 305 48.29 50.98 32.00
C ARG A 305 47.66 50.51 33.30
N ASP A 306 47.01 49.34 33.27
CA ASP A 306 46.44 48.71 34.47
C ASP A 306 47.51 47.97 35.30
N SER A 307 48.75 47.84 34.80
CA SER A 307 49.85 47.24 35.54
C SER A 307 50.32 48.15 36.70
N PRO A 308 50.33 47.68 37.96
CA PRO A 308 50.75 48.50 39.09
C PRO A 308 52.27 48.62 39.15
N VAL A 309 52.81 49.65 38.50
CA VAL A 309 54.25 49.97 38.48
C VAL A 309 54.82 50.03 39.90
N LYS A 310 55.63 49.04 40.27
CA LYS A 310 56.36 49.00 41.54
C LYS A 310 57.36 50.15 41.62
N ARG A 311 56.98 51.24 42.29
CA ARG A 311 57.93 52.26 42.77
C ARG A 311 58.99 51.56 43.62
N ARG A 312 60.25 51.58 43.18
CA ARG A 312 61.38 51.25 44.04
C ARG A 312 61.64 52.43 44.98
N ALA A 313 61.88 52.11 46.25
CA ALA A 313 62.68 52.92 47.15
C ALA A 313 64.14 52.44 47.09
#